data_AF-A0A847CKZ7-F1
#
_entry.id   AF-A0A847CKZ7-F1
#
_cell.length_a   1.000
_cell.length_b   1.000
_cell.length_c   1.000
_cell.angle_alpha   90.00
_cell.angle_beta   90.00
_cell.angle_gamma   90.00
#
_symmetry.space_group_name_H-M   'P 1'
#
loop_
_entity.id
_entity.type
_entity.pdbx_description
1 polymer ?
#
loop_
_entity_poly.entity_id
_entity_poly.type
_entity_poly.pdbx_seq_one_letter_code
_entity_poly.pdbx_strand_id
1 'polypeptide(L)'
;MNINNIIYYISLIIIGIMFFNILKLSKRNNRSKKLINVVKTFNGKEVFFENIENFINTINDNEFLNKGRIVKVWGLIYYGRYDEVVEESKKINFNNLLSTNKKGYSIENNEDSIYYYLLASQNTLYSNNKIDIMKQLNNLFTIKEDINETLIYKIYESNQKYYFKEDDLGKNFFENVLEGNYSEYYYNKKLIGIYKSIVTIVLAKIYIDENEKEKFNDLKEDLYNYKETVIGNRFIEELNLNDYLKEEEK
;
A
#
# COMPACT_ATOMS: atom_id res chain seq x y z
N MET A 1 25.88 15.06 -45.99
CA MET A 1 26.16 14.98 -44.52
C MET A 1 26.75 13.62 -44.24
N ASN A 2 27.95 13.54 -43.67
CA ASN A 2 28.66 12.28 -43.48
C ASN A 2 27.94 11.42 -42.43
N ILE A 3 27.82 10.10 -42.63
CA ILE A 3 27.07 9.20 -41.73
C ILE A 3 27.57 9.33 -40.28
N ASN A 4 28.87 9.51 -40.10
CA ASN A 4 29.49 9.73 -38.78
C ASN A 4 29.02 11.01 -38.10
N ASN A 5 28.73 12.07 -38.85
CA ASN A 5 28.19 13.31 -38.29
C ASN A 5 26.72 13.12 -37.87
N ILE A 6 25.94 12.34 -38.63
CA ILE A 6 24.56 11.98 -38.27
C ILE A 6 24.54 11.19 -36.95
N ILE A 7 25.39 10.16 -36.84
CA ILE A 7 25.53 9.34 -35.63
C ILE A 7 25.95 10.19 -34.42
N TYR A 8 26.88 11.13 -34.62
CA TYR A 8 27.31 12.07 -33.57
C TYR A 8 26.17 12.97 -33.07
N TYR A 9 25.34 13.53 -33.97
CA TYR A 9 24.21 14.35 -33.54
C TYR A 9 23.13 13.53 -32.83
N ILE A 10 22.86 12.29 -33.29
CA ILE A 10 21.91 11.38 -32.63
C ILE A 10 22.39 11.01 -31.22
N SER A 11 23.69 10.72 -31.04
CA SER A 11 24.22 10.38 -29.72
C SER A 11 24.16 11.56 -28.74
N LEU A 12 24.41 12.80 -29.19
CA LEU A 12 24.22 14.00 -28.38
C LEU A 12 22.76 14.18 -27.93
N ILE A 13 21.79 13.92 -28.81
CA ILE A 13 20.36 13.97 -28.47
C ILE A 13 20.03 12.92 -27.40
N ILE A 14 20.53 11.68 -27.56
CA ILE A 14 20.32 10.61 -26.57
C ILE A 14 20.92 10.97 -25.22
N ILE A 15 22.14 11.52 -25.18
CA ILE A 15 22.78 11.97 -23.94
C ILE A 15 21.95 13.07 -23.28
N GLY A 16 21.43 14.03 -24.05
CA GLY A 16 20.54 15.07 -23.54
C GLY A 16 19.26 14.50 -22.89
N ILE A 17 18.63 13.53 -23.55
CA ILE A 17 17.45 12.82 -23.03
C ILE A 17 17.80 12.06 -21.74
N MET A 18 18.93 11.34 -21.71
CA MET A 18 19.39 10.61 -20.52
C MET A 18 19.67 11.56 -19.36
N PHE A 19 20.34 12.70 -19.61
CA PHE A 19 20.61 13.70 -18.59
C PHE A 19 19.31 14.29 -18.02
N PHE A 20 18.35 14.61 -18.87
CA PHE A 20 17.02 15.06 -18.43
C PHE A 20 16.31 14.00 -17.57
N ASN A 21 16.38 12.72 -17.96
CA ASN A 21 15.82 11.62 -17.19
C ASN A 21 16.50 11.47 -15.82
N ILE A 22 17.82 11.61 -15.74
CA ILE A 22 18.57 11.60 -14.47
C ILE A 22 18.11 12.74 -13.55
N LEU A 23 17.96 13.95 -14.08
CA LEU A 23 17.46 15.08 -13.31
C LEU A 23 16.03 14.85 -12.80
N LYS A 24 15.15 14.29 -13.63
CA LYS A 24 13.77 13.94 -13.24
C LYS A 24 13.75 12.89 -12.12
N LEU A 25 14.55 11.83 -12.25
CA LEU A 25 14.71 10.79 -11.23
C LEU A 25 15.29 11.35 -9.92
N SER A 26 16.29 12.22 -10.00
CA SER A 26 16.89 12.87 -8.83
C SER A 26 15.88 13.76 -8.09
N LYS A 27 15.11 14.59 -8.80
CA LYS A 27 14.03 15.40 -8.21
C LYS A 27 12.98 14.54 -7.52
N ARG A 28 12.54 13.46 -8.17
CA ARG A 28 11.56 12.52 -7.60
C ARG A 28 12.12 11.82 -6.36
N ASN A 29 13.35 11.31 -6.41
CA ASN A 29 14.02 10.69 -5.26
C ASN A 29 14.15 11.64 -4.06
N ASN A 30 14.46 12.92 -4.30
CA ASN A 30 14.54 13.91 -3.23
C ASN A 30 13.17 14.15 -2.57
N ARG A 31 12.09 14.17 -3.35
CA ARG A 31 10.72 14.27 -2.81
C ARG A 31 10.32 13.02 -2.04
N SER A 32 10.67 11.83 -2.53
CA SER A 32 10.47 10.56 -1.80
C SER A 32 11.20 10.57 -0.46
N LYS A 33 12.46 11.03 -0.41
CA LYS A 33 13.22 11.17 0.85
C LYS A 33 12.52 12.10 1.83
N LYS A 34 11.99 13.24 1.36
CA LYS A 34 11.22 14.17 2.21
C LYS A 34 10.00 13.48 2.82
N LEU A 35 9.20 12.78 2.01
CA LEU A 35 8.02 12.06 2.50
C LEU A 35 8.39 10.94 3.48
N ILE A 36 9.44 10.16 3.18
CA ILE A 36 9.96 9.11 4.07
C ILE A 36 10.38 9.71 5.42
N ASN A 37 11.01 10.89 5.43
CA ASN A 37 11.38 11.55 6.67
C ASN A 37 10.16 11.94 7.51
N VAL A 38 9.05 12.34 6.88
CA VAL A 38 7.78 12.57 7.59
C VAL A 38 7.29 11.26 8.22
N VAL A 39 7.26 10.17 7.46
CA VAL A 39 6.83 8.85 7.96
C VAL A 39 7.71 8.34 9.10
N LYS A 40 9.00 8.68 9.15
CA LYS A 40 9.86 8.33 10.30
C LYS A 40 9.45 9.00 11.61
N THR A 41 8.66 10.08 11.57
CA THR A 41 8.17 10.78 12.76
C THR A 41 6.86 10.23 13.32
N PHE A 42 6.37 9.11 12.77
CA PHE A 42 5.10 8.46 13.15
C PHE A 42 5.04 7.92 14.59
N ASN A 43 6.14 7.96 15.35
CA ASN A 43 6.11 7.67 16.77
C ASN A 43 5.68 8.88 17.63
N GLY A 44 5.66 10.09 17.06
CA GLY A 44 5.28 11.31 17.75
C GLY A 44 4.11 12.00 17.05
N LYS A 45 2.90 11.88 17.61
CA LYS A 45 1.65 12.39 17.01
C LYS A 45 1.75 13.82 16.51
N GLU A 46 2.10 14.77 17.38
CA GLU A 46 2.14 16.19 17.03
C GLU A 46 3.23 16.49 16.00
N VAL A 47 4.42 15.90 16.17
CA VAL A 47 5.55 16.05 15.25
C VAL A 47 5.20 15.51 13.86
N PHE A 48 4.49 14.38 13.79
CA PHE A 48 4.02 13.82 12.52
C PHE A 48 3.05 14.77 11.82
N PHE A 49 2.03 15.28 12.52
CA PHE A 49 1.04 16.16 11.91
C PHE A 49 1.64 17.51 11.48
N GLU A 50 2.54 18.09 12.27
CA GLU A 50 3.28 19.29 11.88
C GLU A 50 4.08 19.05 10.60
N ASN A 51 4.82 17.94 10.54
CA ASN A 51 5.66 17.61 9.40
C ASN A 51 4.88 17.29 8.13
N ILE A 52 3.76 16.56 8.23
CA ILE A 52 2.95 16.20 7.07
C ILE A 52 2.19 17.41 6.52
N GLU A 53 1.70 18.32 7.38
CA GLU A 53 1.10 19.58 6.95
C GLU A 53 2.13 20.46 6.26
N ASN A 54 3.32 20.62 6.83
CA ASN A 54 4.40 21.38 6.20
C ASN A 54 4.79 20.78 4.85
N PHE A 55 4.86 19.45 4.74
CA PHE A 55 5.11 18.77 3.47
C PHE A 55 4.01 19.07 2.44
N ILE A 56 2.73 18.93 2.80
CA ILE A 56 1.59 19.17 1.92
C ILE A 56 1.53 20.63 1.44
N ASN A 57 1.83 21.59 2.33
CA ASN A 57 1.76 23.01 2.02
C ASN A 57 2.95 23.51 1.17
N THR A 58 4.08 22.80 1.18
CA THR A 58 5.30 23.23 0.46
C THR A 58 5.57 22.45 -0.82
N ILE A 59 4.87 21.34 -1.07
CA ILE A 59 5.12 20.47 -2.22
C ILE A 59 4.40 20.97 -3.49
N ASN A 60 5.18 21.40 -4.47
CA ASN A 60 4.67 21.85 -5.78
C ASN A 60 4.57 20.71 -6.81
N ASP A 61 4.19 19.51 -6.38
CA ASP A 61 4.08 18.34 -7.27
C ASP A 61 2.84 17.52 -6.93
N ASN A 62 1.96 17.33 -7.91
CA ASN A 62 0.65 16.69 -7.71
C ASN A 62 0.75 15.21 -7.32
N GLU A 63 1.74 14.45 -7.82
CA GLU A 63 1.96 13.06 -7.39
C GLU A 63 2.25 13.07 -5.88
N PHE A 64 3.27 13.82 -5.47
CA PHE A 64 3.71 13.85 -4.07
C PHE A 64 2.72 14.52 -3.13
N LEU A 65 1.96 15.52 -3.59
CA LEU A 65 0.86 16.10 -2.82
C LEU A 65 -0.16 15.03 -2.43
N ASN A 66 -0.57 14.19 -3.37
CA ASN A 66 -1.54 13.14 -3.12
C ASN A 66 -0.96 11.99 -2.28
N LYS A 67 0.32 11.65 -2.44
CA LYS A 67 1.02 10.75 -1.51
C LYS A 67 1.02 11.29 -0.08
N GLY A 68 1.31 12.58 0.09
CA GLY A 68 1.27 13.26 1.38
C GLY A 68 -0.12 13.20 2.02
N ARG A 69 -1.17 13.48 1.24
CA ARG A 69 -2.57 13.37 1.71
C ARG A 69 -2.93 11.95 2.14
N ILE A 70 -2.52 10.92 1.39
CA ILE A 70 -2.74 9.52 1.79
C ILE A 70 -2.02 9.20 3.11
N VAL A 71 -0.77 9.61 3.26
CA VAL A 71 -0.02 9.42 4.51
C VAL A 71 -0.71 10.15 5.67
N LYS A 72 -1.23 11.36 5.45
CA LYS A 72 -2.03 12.09 6.44
C LYS A 72 -3.31 11.33 6.81
N VAL A 73 -4.07 10.82 5.84
CA VAL A 73 -5.26 10.00 6.08
C VAL A 73 -4.93 8.78 6.94
N TRP A 74 -3.87 8.05 6.60
CA TRP A 74 -3.41 6.92 7.41
C TRP A 74 -3.01 7.33 8.83
N GLY A 75 -2.34 8.48 8.99
CA GLY A 75 -2.02 9.05 10.30
C GLY A 75 -3.25 9.45 11.11
N LEU A 76 -4.25 10.08 10.50
CA LEU A 76 -5.53 10.40 11.14
C LEU A 76 -6.20 9.14 11.69
N ILE A 77 -6.26 8.08 10.89
CA ILE A 77 -6.83 6.79 11.28
C ILE A 77 -6.02 6.17 12.42
N TYR A 78 -4.69 6.16 12.31
CA TYR A 78 -3.80 5.58 13.33
C TYR A 78 -3.93 6.27 14.69
N TYR A 79 -4.02 7.60 14.70
CA TYR A 79 -4.13 8.38 15.94
C TYR A 79 -5.58 8.61 16.40
N GLY A 80 -6.56 7.92 15.80
CA GLY A 80 -7.97 7.98 16.18
C GLY A 80 -8.70 9.29 15.87
N ARG A 81 -8.16 10.13 14.97
CA ARG A 81 -8.78 11.40 14.51
C ARG A 81 -9.76 11.15 13.36
N TYR A 82 -10.78 10.35 13.64
CA TYR A 82 -11.70 9.79 12.64
C TYR A 82 -12.59 10.81 11.94
N ASP A 83 -12.95 11.88 12.64
CA ASP A 83 -13.78 13.00 12.17
C ASP A 83 -13.17 13.76 10.98
N GLU A 84 -11.84 13.75 10.85
CA GLU A 84 -11.12 14.45 9.78
C GLU A 84 -10.83 13.57 8.55
N VAL A 85 -10.96 12.24 8.69
CA VAL A 85 -10.48 11.26 7.70
C VAL A 85 -11.17 11.45 6.36
N VAL A 86 -12.51 11.53 6.37
CA VAL A 86 -13.33 11.61 5.16
C VAL A 86 -13.06 12.91 4.41
N GLU A 87 -13.00 14.03 5.13
CA GLU A 87 -12.78 15.34 4.52
C GLU A 87 -11.38 15.47 3.92
N GLU A 88 -10.35 14.91 4.58
CA GLU A 88 -9.03 14.85 4.00
C GLU A 88 -8.98 13.91 2.78
N SER A 89 -9.70 12.78 2.83
CA SER A 89 -9.74 11.81 1.73
C SER A 89 -10.38 12.38 0.45
N LYS A 90 -11.41 13.23 0.57
CA LYS A 90 -12.03 13.93 -0.59
C LYS A 90 -11.05 14.81 -1.36
N LYS A 91 -9.98 15.28 -0.71
CA LYS A 91 -8.96 16.11 -1.35
C LYS A 91 -8.02 15.28 -2.21
N ILE A 92 -8.01 13.95 -2.09
CA ILE A 92 -7.11 13.09 -2.85
C ILE A 92 -7.64 12.95 -4.27
N ASN A 93 -6.81 13.32 -5.25
CA ASN A 93 -7.02 13.01 -6.65
C ASN A 93 -6.12 11.83 -7.04
N PHE A 94 -6.71 10.64 -7.05
CA PHE A 94 -6.02 9.38 -7.34
C PHE A 94 -5.47 9.29 -8.76
N ASN A 95 -6.00 10.05 -9.73
CA ASN A 95 -5.46 10.08 -11.09
C ASN A 95 -4.01 10.58 -11.13
N ASN A 96 -3.59 11.40 -10.17
CA ASN A 96 -2.20 11.87 -10.04
C ASN A 96 -1.24 10.77 -9.57
N LEU A 97 -1.75 9.61 -9.18
CA LEU A 97 -0.98 8.43 -8.79
C LEU A 97 -0.93 7.38 -9.92
N LEU A 98 -1.61 7.62 -11.03
CA LEU A 98 -1.48 6.81 -12.22
C LEU A 98 -0.30 7.30 -13.07
N SER A 99 0.44 6.36 -13.61
CA SER A 99 1.42 6.57 -14.66
C SER A 99 1.00 5.79 -15.89
N THR A 100 1.22 6.33 -17.08
CA THR A 100 0.93 5.61 -18.33
C THR A 100 2.09 4.72 -18.71
N ASN A 101 1.82 3.46 -19.01
CA ASN A 101 2.76 2.52 -19.63
C ASN A 101 2.20 2.03 -20.98
N LYS A 102 2.96 1.19 -21.70
CA LYS A 102 2.53 0.65 -23.00
C LYS A 102 1.28 -0.25 -22.93
N LYS A 103 0.88 -0.68 -21.72
CA LYS A 103 -0.24 -1.58 -21.45
C LYS A 103 -1.45 -0.87 -20.81
N GLY A 104 -1.42 0.46 -20.67
CA GLY A 104 -2.47 1.24 -20.03
C GLY A 104 -1.96 2.05 -18.83
N TYR A 105 -2.73 2.06 -17.74
CA TYR A 105 -2.35 2.72 -16.50
C TYR A 105 -1.50 1.81 -15.60
N SER A 106 -0.68 2.42 -14.76
CA SER A 106 0.22 1.74 -13.84
C SER A 106 0.44 2.55 -12.57
N ILE A 107 0.47 1.85 -11.45
CA ILE A 107 0.78 2.39 -10.12
C ILE A 107 2.12 1.91 -9.58
N GLU A 108 3.00 1.29 -10.37
CA GLU A 108 4.27 0.69 -9.89
C GLU A 108 5.11 1.66 -9.05
N ASN A 109 5.03 2.94 -9.39
CA ASN A 109 5.73 4.07 -8.78
C ASN A 109 5.09 4.61 -7.49
N ASN A 110 3.87 4.20 -7.22
CA ASN A 110 2.96 4.74 -6.21
C ASN A 110 2.26 3.63 -5.41
N GLU A 111 2.61 2.36 -5.62
CA GLU A 111 2.08 1.18 -4.89
C GLU A 111 2.25 1.33 -3.38
N ASP A 112 3.32 1.99 -2.93
CA ASP A 112 3.57 2.33 -1.53
C ASP A 112 2.45 3.20 -0.92
N SER A 113 1.97 4.18 -1.67
CA SER A 113 0.89 5.07 -1.24
C SER A 113 -0.47 4.39 -1.35
N ILE A 114 -0.70 3.66 -2.45
CA ILE A 114 -1.92 2.87 -2.62
C ILE A 114 -2.05 1.82 -1.50
N TYR A 115 -0.94 1.24 -1.04
CA TYR A 115 -0.88 0.33 0.09
C TYR A 115 -1.44 0.95 1.38
N TYR A 116 -1.01 2.17 1.72
CA TYR A 116 -1.52 2.84 2.92
C TYR A 116 -3.03 3.09 2.85
N TYR A 117 -3.55 3.44 1.68
CA TYR A 117 -4.98 3.76 1.51
C TYR A 117 -5.87 2.51 1.45
N LEU A 118 -5.48 1.51 0.63
CA LEU A 118 -6.30 0.32 0.37
C LEU A 118 -6.08 -0.81 1.37
N LEU A 119 -4.91 -0.96 1.97
CA LEU A 119 -4.64 -2.09 2.87
C LEU A 119 -4.49 -1.63 4.32
N ALA A 120 -3.51 -0.78 4.61
CA ALA A 120 -3.22 -0.41 6.01
C ALA A 120 -4.38 0.36 6.66
N SER A 121 -4.92 1.38 5.99
CA SER A 121 -6.04 2.17 6.52
C SER A 121 -7.30 1.33 6.74
N GLN A 122 -7.61 0.42 5.80
CA GLN A 122 -8.79 -0.44 5.88
C GLN A 122 -8.68 -1.42 7.06
N ASN A 123 -7.51 -2.04 7.25
CA ASN A 123 -7.29 -2.97 8.35
C ASN A 123 -7.42 -2.28 9.72
N THR A 124 -6.84 -1.09 9.88
CA THR A 124 -6.97 -0.31 11.12
C THR A 124 -8.41 0.15 11.36
N LEU A 125 -9.15 0.55 10.32
CA LEU A 125 -10.55 0.93 10.47
C LEU A 125 -11.41 -0.26 10.88
N TYR A 126 -11.20 -1.43 10.27
CA TYR A 126 -11.88 -2.66 10.64
C TYR A 126 -11.61 -3.04 12.10
N SER A 127 -10.34 -3.07 12.52
CA SER A 127 -9.97 -3.43 13.90
C SER A 127 -10.55 -2.50 14.96
N ASN A 128 -10.77 -1.23 14.61
CA ASN A 128 -11.38 -0.22 15.47
C ASN A 128 -12.91 -0.08 15.29
N ASN A 129 -13.56 -1.03 14.60
CA ASN A 129 -15.01 -1.04 14.33
C ASN A 129 -15.52 0.23 13.63
N LYS A 130 -14.71 0.85 12.76
CA LYS A 130 -15.05 2.06 11.97
C LYS A 130 -15.48 1.72 10.54
N ILE A 131 -16.44 0.80 10.45
CA ILE A 131 -16.94 0.23 9.18
C ILE A 131 -17.63 1.29 8.29
N ASP A 132 -18.27 2.28 8.90
CA ASP A 132 -18.91 3.41 8.25
C ASP A 132 -17.90 4.30 7.50
N ILE A 133 -16.76 4.61 8.13
CA ILE A 133 -15.66 5.37 7.52
C ILE A 133 -15.01 4.54 6.42
N MET A 134 -14.80 3.25 6.66
CA MET A 134 -14.27 2.30 5.69
C MET A 134 -15.07 2.33 4.37
N LYS A 135 -16.40 2.23 4.45
CA LYS A 135 -17.31 2.34 3.29
C LYS A 135 -17.20 3.69 2.58
N GLN A 136 -17.05 4.79 3.32
CA GLN A 136 -16.88 6.11 2.71
C GLN A 136 -15.55 6.22 1.95
N LEU A 137 -14.45 5.70 2.50
CA LEU A 137 -13.14 5.69 1.84
C LEU A 137 -13.18 4.85 0.55
N ASN A 138 -13.88 3.72 0.58
CA ASN A 138 -14.08 2.86 -0.59
C ASN A 138 -14.84 3.61 -1.70
N ASN A 139 -15.81 4.46 -1.36
CA ASN A 139 -16.54 5.27 -2.33
C ASN A 139 -15.71 6.42 -2.89
N LEU A 140 -14.78 6.97 -2.11
CA LEU A 140 -13.88 8.03 -2.53
C LEU A 140 -12.71 7.54 -3.40
N PHE A 141 -12.45 6.23 -3.43
CA PHE A 141 -11.41 5.66 -4.27
C PHE A 141 -11.88 5.55 -5.74
N THR A 142 -11.33 6.40 -6.62
CA THR A 142 -11.90 6.62 -7.96
C THR A 142 -11.25 5.82 -9.10
N ILE A 143 -10.05 5.26 -8.90
CA ILE A 143 -9.25 4.63 -9.98
C ILE A 143 -9.38 3.09 -10.00
N LYS A 144 -10.49 2.55 -9.49
CA LYS A 144 -10.72 1.10 -9.32
C LYS A 144 -10.55 0.34 -10.63
N GLU A 145 -11.16 0.86 -11.69
CA GLU A 145 -11.13 0.25 -13.02
C GLU A 145 -9.72 0.30 -13.62
N ASP A 146 -8.97 1.37 -13.38
CA ASP A 146 -7.62 1.56 -13.93
C ASP A 146 -6.57 0.63 -13.31
N ILE A 147 -6.84 0.10 -12.11
CA ILE A 147 -5.90 -0.75 -11.36
C ILE A 147 -6.47 -2.14 -11.06
N ASN A 148 -7.59 -2.51 -11.69
CA ASN A 148 -8.30 -3.77 -11.40
C ASN A 148 -7.45 -5.03 -11.61
N GLU A 149 -6.48 -4.98 -12.54
CA GLU A 149 -5.54 -6.07 -12.84
C GLU A 149 -4.29 -6.05 -11.94
N THR A 150 -4.23 -5.16 -10.94
CA THR A 150 -3.10 -5.11 -10.00
C THR A 150 -3.29 -6.02 -8.80
N LEU A 151 -2.21 -6.65 -8.32
CA LEU A 151 -2.27 -7.57 -7.19
C LEU A 151 -2.76 -6.88 -5.91
N ILE A 152 -2.30 -5.64 -5.68
CA ILE A 152 -2.72 -4.84 -4.52
C ILE A 152 -4.23 -4.59 -4.50
N TYR A 153 -4.85 -4.35 -5.66
CA TYR A 153 -6.28 -4.15 -5.74
C TYR A 153 -7.04 -5.46 -5.50
N LYS A 154 -6.54 -6.59 -6.00
CA LYS A 154 -7.15 -7.90 -5.72
C LYS A 154 -7.03 -8.36 -4.26
N ILE A 155 -5.92 -8.04 -3.60
CA ILE A 155 -5.79 -8.22 -2.16
C ILE A 155 -6.80 -7.33 -1.44
N TYR A 156 -6.93 -6.07 -1.84
CA TYR A 156 -7.93 -5.17 -1.26
C TYR A 156 -9.36 -5.70 -1.41
N GLU A 157 -9.78 -6.12 -2.62
CA GLU A 157 -11.11 -6.70 -2.85
C GLU A 157 -11.35 -7.93 -1.96
N SER A 158 -10.35 -8.82 -1.86
CA SER A 158 -10.46 -10.03 -1.04
C SER A 158 -10.49 -9.71 0.47
N ASN A 159 -9.72 -8.71 0.92
CA ASN A 159 -9.80 -8.22 2.29
C ASN A 159 -11.18 -7.64 2.61
N GLN A 160 -11.80 -6.92 1.67
CA GLN A 160 -13.16 -6.40 1.88
C GLN A 160 -14.17 -7.53 2.10
N LYS A 161 -14.06 -8.65 1.37
CA LYS A 161 -14.89 -9.84 1.60
C LYS A 161 -14.79 -10.36 3.03
N TYR A 162 -13.56 -10.44 3.55
CA TYR A 162 -13.34 -10.81 4.95
C TYR A 162 -13.93 -9.78 5.93
N TYR A 163 -13.71 -8.47 5.69
CA TYR A 163 -14.17 -7.41 6.59
C TYR A 163 -15.70 -7.27 6.63
N PHE A 164 -16.38 -7.47 5.50
CA PHE A 164 -17.84 -7.38 5.41
C PHE A 164 -18.56 -8.72 5.56
N LYS A 165 -17.82 -9.82 5.76
CA LYS A 165 -18.35 -11.18 5.91
C LYS A 165 -19.16 -11.63 4.68
N GLU A 166 -18.54 -11.49 3.51
CA GLU A 166 -19.12 -11.80 2.20
C GLU A 166 -18.39 -12.99 1.53
N ASP A 167 -19.08 -13.68 0.63
CA ASP A 167 -18.58 -14.83 -0.16
C ASP A 167 -17.84 -15.90 0.70
N ASP A 168 -16.65 -16.32 0.26
CA ASP A 168 -15.71 -17.21 0.94
C ASP A 168 -14.71 -16.44 1.82
N LEU A 169 -15.05 -15.21 2.21
CA LEU A 169 -14.16 -14.28 2.93
C LEU A 169 -12.86 -13.93 2.16
N GLY A 170 -12.78 -14.25 0.86
CA GLY A 170 -11.55 -14.10 0.07
C GLY A 170 -10.54 -15.24 0.25
N LYS A 171 -10.90 -16.30 0.99
CA LYS A 171 -10.02 -17.43 1.35
C LYS A 171 -9.36 -18.07 0.14
N ASN A 172 -10.12 -18.41 -0.90
CA ASN A 172 -9.57 -19.07 -2.09
C ASN A 172 -8.55 -18.18 -2.81
N PHE A 173 -8.77 -16.87 -2.87
CA PHE A 173 -7.78 -15.95 -3.43
C PHE A 173 -6.50 -15.94 -2.61
N PHE A 174 -6.61 -15.92 -1.28
CA PHE A 174 -5.45 -15.95 -0.38
C PHE A 174 -4.63 -17.23 -0.52
N GLU A 175 -5.28 -18.40 -0.52
CA GLU A 175 -4.63 -19.70 -0.74
C GLU A 175 -3.87 -19.71 -2.08
N ASN A 176 -4.52 -19.29 -3.18
CA ASN A 176 -3.89 -19.17 -4.49
C ASN A 176 -2.66 -18.26 -4.51
N VAL A 177 -2.71 -17.11 -3.83
CA VAL A 177 -1.57 -16.19 -3.77
C VAL A 177 -0.38 -16.84 -3.04
N LEU A 178 -0.62 -17.59 -1.96
CA LEU A 178 0.46 -18.27 -1.25
C LEU A 178 1.09 -19.38 -2.09
N GLU A 179 0.27 -20.13 -2.83
CA GLU A 179 0.69 -21.20 -3.75
C GLU A 179 1.48 -20.73 -4.98
N GLY A 180 1.48 -19.43 -5.30
CA GLY A 180 2.15 -18.90 -6.49
C GLY A 180 1.23 -18.55 -7.66
N ASN A 181 -0.07 -18.75 -7.50
CA ASN A 181 -1.09 -18.57 -8.54
C ASN A 181 -1.56 -17.10 -8.59
N TYR A 182 -0.65 -16.20 -8.99
CA TYR A 182 -0.92 -14.74 -9.10
C TYR A 182 -0.18 -14.09 -10.28
N SER A 183 0.30 -14.89 -11.22
CA SER A 183 1.12 -14.46 -12.37
C SER A 183 0.39 -13.53 -13.34
N GLU A 184 -0.94 -13.57 -13.33
CA GLU A 184 -1.84 -12.77 -14.14
C GLU A 184 -1.92 -11.31 -13.67
N TYR A 185 -1.53 -11.02 -12.42
CA TYR A 185 -1.65 -9.67 -11.86
C TYR A 185 -0.37 -8.84 -12.05
N TYR A 186 -0.57 -7.53 -12.24
CA TYR A 186 0.53 -6.57 -12.23
C TYR A 186 0.91 -6.17 -10.80
N TYR A 187 2.21 -6.16 -10.51
CA TYR A 187 2.72 -5.68 -9.24
C TYR A 187 4.21 -5.36 -9.31
N ASN A 188 4.70 -4.52 -8.39
CA ASN A 188 6.13 -4.35 -8.20
C ASN A 188 6.72 -5.61 -7.56
N LYS A 189 7.60 -6.31 -8.28
CA LYS A 189 8.23 -7.56 -7.79
C LYS A 189 8.95 -7.43 -6.45
N LYS A 190 9.39 -6.23 -6.08
CA LYS A 190 10.02 -5.96 -4.78
C LYS A 190 9.04 -5.99 -3.61
N LEU A 191 7.73 -5.88 -3.89
CA LEU A 191 6.67 -5.85 -2.88
C LEU A 191 5.97 -7.20 -2.68
N ILE A 192 6.34 -8.24 -3.45
CA ILE A 192 5.68 -9.55 -3.34
C ILE A 192 5.75 -10.15 -1.95
N GLY A 193 6.88 -9.99 -1.25
CA GLY A 193 7.03 -10.46 0.12
C GLY A 193 5.99 -9.81 1.04
N ILE A 194 5.80 -8.50 0.94
CA ILE A 194 4.80 -7.75 1.71
C ILE A 194 3.39 -8.22 1.37
N TYR A 195 3.07 -8.41 0.09
CA TYR A 195 1.75 -8.90 -0.34
C TYR A 195 1.45 -10.29 0.20
N LYS A 196 2.40 -11.23 0.11
CA LYS A 196 2.25 -12.56 0.69
C LYS A 196 2.06 -12.47 2.21
N SER A 197 2.85 -11.64 2.92
CA SER A 197 2.68 -11.48 4.36
C SER A 197 1.29 -10.97 4.76
N ILE A 198 0.72 -10.01 4.04
CA ILE A 198 -0.64 -9.50 4.32
C ILE A 198 -1.67 -10.61 4.10
N VAL A 199 -1.55 -11.33 2.97
CA VAL A 199 -2.41 -12.46 2.64
C VAL A 199 -2.32 -13.54 3.72
N THR A 200 -1.12 -13.90 4.17
CA THR A 200 -0.89 -14.86 5.25
C THR A 200 -1.62 -14.46 6.52
N ILE A 201 -1.56 -13.19 6.94
CA ILE A 201 -2.21 -12.71 8.17
C ILE A 201 -3.73 -12.81 8.07
N VAL A 202 -4.32 -12.33 6.98
CA VAL A 202 -5.78 -12.36 6.81
C VAL A 202 -6.28 -13.80 6.72
N LEU A 203 -5.56 -14.65 5.98
CA LEU A 203 -5.87 -16.08 5.86
C LEU A 203 -5.75 -16.80 7.21
N ALA A 204 -4.69 -16.52 7.98
CA ALA A 204 -4.52 -17.07 9.33
C ALA A 204 -5.69 -16.69 10.23
N LYS A 205 -6.19 -15.46 10.12
CA LYS A 205 -7.36 -15.02 10.87
C LYS A 205 -8.64 -15.75 10.42
N ILE A 206 -8.81 -15.99 9.13
CA ILE A 206 -9.91 -16.81 8.60
C ILE A 206 -9.84 -18.23 9.17
N TYR A 207 -8.68 -18.88 9.14
CA TYR A 207 -8.52 -20.22 9.69
C TYR A 207 -8.85 -20.29 11.18
N ILE A 208 -8.49 -19.28 11.96
CA ILE A 208 -8.90 -19.18 13.37
C ILE A 208 -10.42 -19.06 13.50
N ASP A 209 -11.04 -18.15 12.74
CA ASP A 209 -12.49 -17.91 12.79
C ASP A 209 -13.29 -19.16 12.37
N GLU A 210 -12.74 -19.98 11.46
CA GLU A 210 -13.34 -21.23 10.96
C GLU A 210 -12.92 -22.49 11.74
N ASN A 211 -12.12 -22.36 12.80
CA ASN A 211 -11.55 -23.48 13.59
C ASN A 211 -10.63 -24.44 12.81
N GLU A 212 -10.00 -24.00 11.73
CA GLU A 212 -9.02 -24.75 10.93
C GLU A 212 -7.60 -24.67 11.53
N LYS A 213 -7.43 -25.20 12.75
CA LYS A 213 -6.17 -25.07 13.53
C LYS A 213 -4.93 -25.61 12.82
N GLU A 214 -5.04 -26.73 12.11
CA GLU A 214 -3.89 -27.34 11.41
C GLU A 214 -3.36 -26.39 10.33
N LYS A 215 -4.24 -25.84 9.50
CA LYS A 215 -3.85 -24.87 8.48
C LYS A 215 -3.32 -23.56 9.06
N PHE A 216 -3.83 -23.13 10.22
CA PHE A 216 -3.25 -22.00 10.94
C PHE A 216 -1.81 -22.30 11.38
N ASN A 217 -1.55 -23.50 11.90
CA ASN A 217 -0.21 -23.90 12.35
C ASN A 217 0.80 -23.88 11.20
N ASP A 218 0.40 -24.26 9.99
CA ASP A 218 1.26 -24.20 8.80
C ASP A 218 1.73 -22.77 8.48
N LEU A 219 0.98 -21.74 8.88
CA LEU A 219 1.32 -20.34 8.65
C LEU A 219 2.14 -19.69 9.78
N LYS A 220 2.35 -20.37 10.91
CA LYS A 220 2.94 -19.76 12.11
C LYS A 220 4.34 -19.21 11.88
N GLU A 221 5.20 -19.93 11.18
CA GLU A 221 6.58 -19.50 10.92
C GLU A 221 6.60 -18.18 10.14
N ASP A 222 5.80 -18.07 9.08
CA ASP A 222 5.66 -16.86 8.28
C ASP A 222 5.11 -15.69 9.11
N LEU A 223 4.13 -15.96 9.98
CA LEU A 223 3.56 -14.97 10.89
C LEU A 223 4.59 -14.45 11.90
N TYR A 224 5.40 -15.33 12.50
CA TYR A 224 6.49 -14.93 13.40
C TYR A 224 7.52 -14.06 12.68
N ASN A 225 7.98 -14.50 11.51
CA ASN A 225 8.96 -13.75 10.72
C ASN A 225 8.45 -12.36 10.36
N TYR A 226 7.17 -12.23 10.01
CA TYR A 226 6.61 -10.93 9.65
C TYR A 226 6.32 -10.04 10.86
N LYS A 227 5.98 -10.63 12.01
CA LYS A 227 5.78 -9.93 13.28
C LYS A 227 6.98 -9.08 13.70
N GLU A 228 8.19 -9.50 13.36
CA GLU A 228 9.42 -8.73 13.64
C GLU A 228 9.47 -7.37 12.92
N THR A 229 8.62 -7.15 11.92
CA THR A 229 8.50 -5.85 11.24
C THR A 229 7.45 -4.96 11.92
N VAL A 230 7.67 -3.64 11.92
CA VAL A 230 6.72 -2.66 12.50
C VAL A 230 5.32 -2.80 11.88
N ILE A 231 5.26 -3.00 10.56
CA ILE A 231 3.99 -3.16 9.83
C ILE A 231 3.34 -4.51 10.17
N GLY A 232 4.12 -5.59 10.19
CA GLY A 232 3.60 -6.92 10.48
C GLY A 232 3.10 -7.09 11.91
N ASN A 233 3.85 -6.59 12.90
CA ASN A 233 3.38 -6.58 14.28
C ASN A 233 2.02 -5.88 14.41
N ARG A 234 1.86 -4.74 13.74
CA ARG A 234 0.62 -3.98 13.76
C ARG A 234 -0.54 -4.74 13.11
N PHE A 235 -0.34 -5.36 11.96
CA PHE A 235 -1.40 -6.15 11.32
C PHE A 235 -1.83 -7.35 12.21
N ILE A 236 -0.87 -8.00 12.85
CA ILE A 236 -1.11 -9.09 13.81
C ILE A 236 -1.90 -8.60 15.03
N GLU A 237 -1.55 -7.44 15.57
CA GLU A 237 -2.30 -6.78 16.66
C GLU A 237 -3.72 -6.42 16.24
N GLU A 238 -3.88 -5.74 15.10
CA GLU A 238 -5.17 -5.28 14.59
C GLU A 238 -6.15 -6.43 14.29
N LEU A 239 -5.64 -7.60 13.91
CA LEU A 239 -6.46 -8.79 13.68
C LEU A 239 -6.53 -9.75 14.89
N ASN A 240 -6.00 -9.33 16.04
CA ASN A 240 -6.01 -10.09 17.30
C ASN A 240 -5.38 -11.48 17.17
N LEU A 241 -4.30 -11.60 16.39
CA LEU A 241 -3.60 -12.87 16.19
C LEU A 241 -2.54 -13.16 17.27
N ASN A 242 -2.19 -12.17 18.09
CA ASN A 242 -1.14 -12.29 19.10
C ASN A 242 -1.37 -13.44 20.10
N ASP A 243 -2.62 -13.68 20.49
CA ASP A 243 -2.91 -14.74 21.47
C ASP A 243 -2.78 -16.14 20.88
N TYR A 244 -2.90 -16.27 19.56
CA TYR A 244 -2.75 -17.54 18.83
C TYR A 244 -1.29 -17.82 18.41
N LEU A 245 -0.47 -16.77 18.37
CA LEU A 245 0.98 -16.83 18.15
C LEU A 245 1.77 -17.00 19.46
N LYS A 246 1.10 -17.24 20.59
CA LYS A 246 1.75 -17.73 21.80
C LYS A 246 1.66 -19.26 21.74
N GLU A 247 2.69 -19.94 21.28
CA GLU A 247 2.76 -21.38 21.52
C GLU A 247 3.21 -21.67 22.95
N GLU A 248 2.48 -22.61 23.53
CA GLU A 248 2.63 -23.35 24.78
C GLU A 248 4.05 -23.34 25.35
N GLU A 249 4.23 -22.73 26.51
CA GLU A 249 5.27 -23.16 27.45
C GLU A 249 5.03 -24.66 27.72
N LYS A 250 5.80 -25.52 27.05
CA LYS A 250 5.97 -26.90 27.47
C LYS A 250 6.84 -26.97 28.71
#